data_AF-A0A536PQX7-F1
#
_entry.id   AF-A0A536PQX7-F1
#
_cell.length_a   1.000
_cell.length_b   1.000
_cell.length_c   1.000
_cell.angle_alpha   90.00
_cell.angle_beta   90.00
_cell.angle_gamma   90.00
#
_symmetry.space_group_name_H-M   'P 1'
#
loop_
_entity.id
_entity.type
_entity.pdbx_description
1 polymer ?
#
loop_
_entity_poly.entity_id
_entity_poly.type
_entity_poly.pdbx_seq_one_letter_code
_entity_poly.pdbx_strand_id
1 'polypeptide(L)'
;ATPHYLLAMPQRYPNAVVVRLERNYRSTPQVLDLANRLVPKLGGAEKTLRADVGDGPPPELCAFDALGEETEYVVGRIRTLHGEGVALEEMAILCRTNARTTDFEEALHDAGIPFQGASLLDREAARQLLKRLGASDSIAVAVDVRRAAVDQGYVVDPPDKLGERELVRQQDLARLIQLAEQFDGRGTVADFVADLRERFGPPAGTGVHLLTLHRAKGLEWDAVFLPRVEEKELPIRQARTGAALGEERRLLYVGLTRARRWVHVTWSGKPSRFLDELGVSARAPQVRAPEDMPPGFGVLRTWRLERAKADEVPPYVVLHNSTLAEIAERQPRTLAELARVPGVGPAKLERYGADVLAALATTG
;
A
#
# COMPACT_ATOMS: atom_id res chain seq x y z
N ALA A 1 -5.94 23.88 -7.87
CA ALA A 1 -6.91 24.62 -8.71
C ALA A 1 -8.29 24.57 -8.04
N THR A 2 -9.08 25.66 -8.07
CA THR A 2 -10.43 25.67 -7.46
C THR A 2 -11.51 25.24 -8.46
N PRO A 3 -12.47 24.37 -8.08
CA PRO A 3 -13.57 23.97 -8.96
C PRO A 3 -14.58 25.10 -9.22
N HIS A 4 -14.52 26.18 -8.43
CA HIS A 4 -15.46 27.31 -8.52
C HIS A 4 -15.55 27.93 -9.92
N TYR A 5 -14.43 28.04 -10.66
CA TYR A 5 -14.43 28.64 -11.99
C TYR A 5 -15.33 27.91 -13.00
N LEU A 6 -15.40 26.58 -12.91
CA LEU A 6 -16.28 25.79 -13.78
C LEU A 6 -17.73 25.80 -13.29
N LEU A 7 -17.92 25.71 -11.96
CA LEU A 7 -19.25 25.67 -11.37
C LEU A 7 -20.00 27.00 -11.49
N ALA A 8 -19.26 28.12 -11.47
CA ALA A 8 -19.80 29.47 -11.60
C ALA A 8 -19.99 29.89 -13.08
N MET A 9 -19.60 29.06 -14.04
CA MET A 9 -19.63 29.39 -15.47
C MET A 9 -21.05 29.73 -15.96
N PRO A 10 -22.11 28.98 -15.59
CA PRO A 10 -23.48 29.32 -16.00
C PRO A 10 -23.96 30.66 -15.42
N GLN A 11 -23.51 31.02 -14.22
CA GLN A 11 -23.86 32.31 -13.60
C GLN A 11 -23.05 33.46 -14.19
N ARG A 12 -21.77 33.24 -14.53
CA ARG A 12 -20.88 34.26 -15.09
C ARG A 12 -21.17 34.55 -16.55
N TYR A 13 -21.64 33.56 -17.30
CA TYR A 13 -21.99 33.68 -18.71
C TYR A 13 -23.44 33.19 -18.92
N PRO A 14 -24.45 34.06 -18.71
CA PRO A 14 -25.86 33.67 -18.76
C PRO A 14 -26.31 33.07 -20.10
N ASN A 15 -25.60 33.41 -21.19
CA ASN A 15 -25.89 32.92 -22.54
C ASN A 15 -25.09 31.65 -22.90
N ALA A 16 -24.32 31.09 -21.97
CA ALA A 16 -23.56 29.88 -22.22
C ALA A 16 -24.46 28.65 -22.28
N VAL A 17 -24.29 27.84 -23.32
CA VAL A 17 -24.96 26.54 -23.43
C VAL A 17 -24.17 25.50 -22.64
N VAL A 18 -24.80 24.88 -21.65
CA VAL A 18 -24.21 23.81 -20.85
C VAL A 18 -24.66 22.47 -21.41
N VAL A 19 -23.73 21.75 -22.05
CA VAL A 19 -23.95 20.37 -22.52
C VAL A 19 -23.40 19.40 -21.48
N ARG A 20 -24.25 18.49 -20.97
CA ARG A 20 -23.85 17.45 -20.02
C ARG A 20 -23.63 16.13 -20.75
N LEU A 21 -22.43 15.57 -20.60
CA LEU A 21 -22.08 14.26 -21.13
C LEU A 21 -22.25 13.21 -20.03
N GLU A 22 -23.39 12.52 -20.04
CA GLU A 22 -23.74 11.54 -19.00
C GLU A 22 -23.47 10.09 -19.43
N ARG A 23 -23.19 9.85 -20.71
CA ARG A 23 -22.83 8.51 -21.21
C ARG A 23 -21.34 8.25 -21.03
N ASN A 24 -21.03 7.10 -20.44
CA ASN A 24 -19.67 6.62 -20.23
C ASN A 24 -19.43 5.37 -21.09
N TYR A 25 -18.45 5.47 -21.98
CA TYR A 25 -18.08 4.43 -22.95
C TYR A 25 -16.93 3.53 -22.47
N ARG A 26 -16.47 3.72 -21.23
CA ARG A 26 -15.28 3.07 -20.68
C ARG A 26 -15.64 1.99 -19.69
N SER A 27 -16.40 2.36 -18.67
CA SER A 27 -16.60 1.59 -17.46
C SER A 27 -17.93 0.85 -17.52
N THR A 28 -17.91 -0.40 -17.05
CA THR A 28 -19.11 -1.23 -16.91
C THR A 28 -20.13 -0.60 -15.96
N PRO A 29 -21.42 -0.96 -16.07
CA PRO A 29 -22.45 -0.51 -15.14
C PRO A 29 -22.05 -0.75 -13.67
N GLN A 30 -21.45 -1.89 -13.37
CA GLN A 30 -21.03 -2.30 -12.02
C GLN A 30 -19.98 -1.35 -11.42
N VAL A 31 -19.00 -0.92 -12.23
CA VAL A 31 -17.99 0.06 -11.81
C VAL A 31 -18.62 1.44 -11.60
N LEU A 32 -19.48 1.87 -12.52
CA LEU A 32 -20.13 3.18 -12.43
C LEU A 32 -21.12 3.25 -11.29
N ASP A 33 -21.87 2.18 -11.01
CA ASP A 33 -22.81 2.10 -9.91
C ASP A 33 -22.10 2.27 -8.58
N LEU A 34 -20.96 1.60 -8.40
CA LEU A 34 -20.13 1.79 -7.21
C LEU A 34 -19.62 3.23 -7.10
N ALA A 35 -19.06 3.79 -8.17
CA ALA A 35 -18.52 5.15 -8.17
C ALA A 35 -19.61 6.22 -7.96
N ASN A 36 -20.80 6.03 -8.53
CA ASN A 36 -21.94 6.93 -8.43
C ASN A 36 -22.46 7.05 -6.99
N ARG A 37 -22.20 6.07 -6.11
CA ARG A 37 -22.55 6.17 -4.67
C ARG A 37 -21.83 7.32 -3.96
N LEU A 38 -20.66 7.75 -4.44
CA LEU A 38 -19.94 8.90 -3.90
C LEU A 38 -20.52 10.25 -4.36
N VAL A 39 -21.23 10.28 -5.50
CA VAL A 39 -21.70 11.51 -6.17
C VAL A 39 -22.46 12.47 -5.25
N PRO A 40 -23.41 12.02 -4.40
CA PRO A 40 -24.16 12.91 -3.52
C PRO A 40 -23.28 13.77 -2.60
N LYS A 41 -22.07 13.30 -2.27
CA LYS A 41 -21.11 13.98 -1.38
C LYS A 41 -19.84 14.47 -2.09
N LEU A 42 -19.71 14.30 -3.41
CA LEU A 42 -18.56 14.78 -4.19
C LEU A 42 -18.47 16.31 -4.24
N GLY A 43 -19.64 16.96 -4.21
CA GLY A 43 -19.78 18.38 -4.52
C GLY A 43 -19.58 18.68 -6.00
N GLY A 44 -20.04 19.85 -6.44
CA GLY A 44 -20.02 20.27 -7.83
C GLY A 44 -21.34 20.05 -8.55
N ALA A 45 -21.32 20.12 -9.89
CA ALA A 45 -22.52 19.94 -10.70
C ALA A 45 -22.98 18.48 -10.62
N GLU A 46 -24.29 18.28 -10.47
CA GLU A 46 -24.91 16.96 -10.53
C GLU A 46 -24.50 16.25 -11.81
N LYS A 47 -23.89 15.08 -11.65
CA LYS A 47 -23.47 14.21 -12.75
C LYS A 47 -23.64 12.77 -12.31
N THR A 48 -24.51 12.04 -12.99
CA THR A 48 -24.66 10.60 -12.81
C THR A 48 -24.28 9.97 -14.13
N LEU A 49 -23.17 9.22 -14.14
CA LEU A 49 -22.71 8.56 -15.35
C LEU A 49 -23.51 7.29 -15.58
N ARG A 50 -23.88 7.04 -16.84
CA ARG A 50 -24.57 5.83 -17.30
C ARG A 50 -23.66 5.10 -18.28
N ALA A 51 -23.47 3.79 -18.08
CA ALA A 51 -22.65 2.98 -18.96
C ALA A 51 -23.32 2.83 -20.34
N ASP A 52 -22.51 2.83 -21.40
CA ASP A 52 -22.90 2.49 -22.78
C ASP A 52 -22.17 1.22 -23.27
N VAL A 53 -21.65 0.44 -22.31
CA VAL A 53 -20.96 -0.84 -22.51
C VAL A 53 -21.73 -1.95 -21.79
N GLY A 54 -21.46 -3.21 -22.17
CA GLY A 54 -22.09 -4.37 -21.55
C GLY A 54 -21.70 -4.57 -20.08
N ASP A 55 -22.39 -5.50 -19.44
CA ASP A 55 -22.14 -5.87 -18.04
C ASP A 55 -20.73 -6.42 -17.82
N GLY A 56 -20.19 -6.09 -16.65
CA GLY A 56 -18.94 -6.60 -16.11
C GLY A 56 -19.14 -7.37 -14.81
N PRO A 57 -18.02 -7.83 -14.22
CA PRO A 57 -18.02 -8.47 -12.92
C PRO A 57 -18.40 -7.47 -11.82
N PRO A 58 -18.96 -7.95 -10.68
CA PRO A 58 -19.20 -7.11 -9.52
C PRO A 58 -17.85 -6.60 -8.96
N PRO A 59 -17.79 -5.36 -8.42
CA PRO A 59 -16.60 -4.88 -7.75
C PRO A 59 -16.34 -5.67 -6.46
N GLU A 60 -15.08 -5.93 -6.16
CA GLU A 60 -14.67 -6.63 -4.94
C GLU A 60 -14.20 -5.62 -3.89
N LEU A 61 -14.84 -5.61 -2.73
CA LEU A 61 -14.49 -4.74 -1.59
C LEU A 61 -14.12 -5.62 -0.41
N CYS A 62 -12.83 -5.71 -0.07
CA CYS A 62 -12.30 -6.72 0.86
C CYS A 62 -11.55 -6.08 2.04
N ALA A 63 -11.90 -6.53 3.26
CA ALA A 63 -11.13 -6.26 4.47
C ALA A 63 -10.12 -7.38 4.72
N PHE A 64 -8.97 -7.02 5.29
CA PHE A 64 -7.94 -7.95 5.74
C PHE A 64 -7.54 -7.62 7.18
N ASP A 65 -6.99 -8.60 7.91
CA ASP A 65 -6.54 -8.36 9.28
C ASP A 65 -5.10 -7.81 9.31
N ALA A 66 -4.34 -8.02 8.23
CA ALA A 66 -2.98 -7.55 8.09
C ALA A 66 -2.69 -7.01 6.69
N LEU A 67 -1.76 -6.04 6.63
CA LEU A 67 -1.25 -5.48 5.38
C LEU A 67 -0.61 -6.54 4.45
N GLY A 68 0.02 -7.55 5.04
CA GLY A 68 0.61 -8.66 4.27
C GLY A 68 -0.45 -9.43 3.48
N GLU A 69 -1.58 -9.76 4.12
CA GLU A 69 -2.71 -10.46 3.49
C GLU A 69 -3.35 -9.61 2.38
N GLU A 70 -3.50 -8.30 2.61
CA GLU A 70 -3.98 -7.38 1.58
C GLU A 70 -3.05 -7.38 0.35
N THR A 71 -1.74 -7.36 0.59
CA THR A 71 -0.73 -7.36 -0.47
C THR A 71 -0.74 -8.69 -1.23
N GLU A 72 -0.78 -9.81 -0.52
CA GLU A 72 -0.89 -11.16 -1.10
C GLU A 72 -2.16 -11.33 -1.93
N TYR A 73 -3.30 -10.80 -1.46
CA TYR A 73 -4.55 -10.80 -2.22
C TYR A 73 -4.41 -10.02 -3.53
N VAL A 74 -3.89 -8.79 -3.49
CA VAL A 74 -3.72 -7.97 -4.71
C VAL A 74 -2.82 -8.67 -5.72
N VAL A 75 -1.67 -9.20 -5.30
CA VAL A 75 -0.75 -9.96 -6.15
C VAL A 75 -1.42 -11.23 -6.70
N GLY A 76 -2.16 -11.97 -5.86
CA GLY A 76 -2.89 -13.17 -6.25
C GLY A 76 -3.99 -12.90 -7.28
N ARG A 77 -4.73 -11.80 -7.13
CA ARG A 77 -5.75 -11.37 -8.11
C ARG A 77 -5.13 -10.94 -9.43
N ILE A 78 -4.01 -10.22 -9.42
CA ILE A 78 -3.26 -9.89 -10.64
C ILE A 78 -2.89 -11.16 -11.40
N ARG A 79 -2.32 -12.16 -10.72
CA ARG A 79 -1.97 -13.46 -11.33
C ARG A 79 -3.19 -14.17 -11.90
N THR A 80 -4.30 -14.16 -11.16
CA THR A 80 -5.55 -14.80 -11.58
C THR A 80 -6.09 -14.15 -12.85
N LEU A 81 -6.25 -12.82 -12.85
CA LEU A 81 -6.74 -12.08 -14.02
C LEU A 81 -5.79 -12.22 -15.22
N HIS A 82 -4.48 -12.30 -14.98
CA HIS A 82 -3.52 -12.53 -16.05
C HIS A 82 -3.67 -13.93 -16.66
N GLY A 83 -3.86 -14.95 -15.82
CA GLY A 83 -4.19 -16.31 -16.27
C GLY A 83 -5.52 -16.41 -17.00
N GLU A 84 -6.46 -15.51 -16.70
CA GLU A 84 -7.74 -15.35 -17.41
C GLU A 84 -7.62 -14.51 -18.71
N GLY A 85 -6.42 -14.03 -19.06
CA GLY A 85 -6.12 -13.37 -20.33
C GLY A 85 -6.08 -11.84 -20.29
N VAL A 86 -6.18 -11.21 -19.12
CA VAL A 86 -5.99 -9.76 -18.99
C VAL A 86 -4.49 -9.44 -19.06
N ALA A 87 -4.09 -8.54 -19.96
CA ALA A 87 -2.68 -8.14 -20.08
C ALA A 87 -2.23 -7.39 -18.82
N LEU A 88 -0.98 -7.60 -18.36
CA LEU A 88 -0.46 -6.92 -17.16
C LEU A 88 -0.48 -5.39 -17.31
N GLU A 89 -0.21 -4.88 -18.52
CA GLU A 89 -0.28 -3.44 -18.84
C GLU A 89 -1.71 -2.87 -18.81
N GLU A 90 -2.73 -3.73 -18.82
CA GLU A 90 -4.15 -3.37 -18.64
C GLU A 90 -4.57 -3.47 -17.15
N MET A 91 -3.62 -3.54 -16.23
CA MET A 91 -3.85 -3.54 -14.79
C MET A 91 -3.12 -2.39 -14.10
N ALA A 92 -3.76 -1.80 -13.09
CA ALA A 92 -3.13 -0.76 -12.28
C ALA A 92 -3.39 -0.89 -10.78
N ILE A 93 -2.35 -0.69 -9.97
CA ILE A 93 -2.43 -0.47 -8.53
C ILE A 93 -2.31 1.03 -8.27
N LEU A 94 -3.35 1.61 -7.70
CA LEU A 94 -3.47 3.06 -7.47
C LEU A 94 -3.38 3.38 -5.98
N CYS A 95 -2.20 3.80 -5.52
CA CYS A 95 -1.98 4.20 -4.14
C CYS A 95 -2.26 5.70 -3.92
N ARG A 96 -2.53 6.12 -2.68
CA ARG A 96 -2.68 7.56 -2.38
C ARG A 96 -1.35 8.31 -2.40
N THR A 97 -0.27 7.69 -1.94
CA THR A 97 1.07 8.30 -1.84
C THR A 97 2.12 7.41 -2.51
N ASN A 98 3.22 8.02 -2.96
CA ASN A 98 4.33 7.27 -3.55
C ASN A 98 4.99 6.33 -2.52
N ALA A 99 5.03 6.70 -1.24
CA ALA A 99 5.60 5.83 -0.20
C ALA A 99 4.91 4.47 -0.11
N ARG A 100 3.60 4.40 -0.41
CA ARG A 100 2.83 3.15 -0.41
C ARG A 100 2.98 2.33 -1.69
N THR A 101 3.61 2.85 -2.74
CA THR A 101 3.90 2.03 -3.93
C THR A 101 5.01 1.05 -3.65
N THR A 102 6.02 1.43 -2.84
CA THR A 102 7.20 0.59 -2.58
C THR A 102 6.84 -0.79 -2.01
N ASP A 103 5.80 -0.88 -1.18
CA ASP A 103 5.32 -2.16 -0.63
C ASP A 103 4.89 -3.13 -1.76
N PHE A 104 4.24 -2.59 -2.80
CA PHE A 104 3.83 -3.36 -3.99
C PHE A 104 4.97 -3.56 -4.99
N GLU A 105 5.96 -2.65 -5.08
CA GLU A 105 7.17 -2.86 -5.88
C GLU A 105 7.88 -4.14 -5.42
N GLU A 106 8.09 -4.28 -4.11
CA GLU A 106 8.70 -5.46 -3.49
C GLU A 106 7.86 -6.73 -3.71
N ALA A 107 6.55 -6.65 -3.42
CA ALA A 107 5.68 -7.81 -3.56
C ALA A 107 5.53 -8.31 -5.00
N LEU A 108 5.49 -7.41 -5.99
CA LEU A 108 5.44 -7.77 -7.41
C LEU A 108 6.78 -8.35 -7.88
N HIS A 109 7.91 -7.78 -7.43
CA HIS A 109 9.24 -8.30 -7.71
C HIS A 109 9.40 -9.73 -7.17
N ASP A 110 9.11 -9.94 -5.88
CA ASP A 110 9.19 -11.26 -5.23
C ASP A 110 8.24 -12.27 -5.91
N ALA A 111 7.13 -11.79 -6.47
CA ALA A 111 6.18 -12.58 -7.25
C ALA A 111 6.58 -12.83 -8.71
N GLY A 112 7.69 -12.23 -9.19
CA GLY A 112 8.13 -12.31 -10.58
C GLY A 112 7.18 -11.62 -11.58
N ILE A 113 6.39 -10.64 -11.14
CA ILE A 113 5.42 -9.93 -11.97
C ILE A 113 6.04 -8.59 -12.43
N PRO A 114 6.20 -8.37 -13.74
CA PRO A 114 6.64 -7.07 -14.25
C PRO A 114 5.67 -5.96 -13.85
N PHE A 115 6.21 -4.81 -13.44
CA PHE A 115 5.43 -3.61 -13.10
C PHE A 115 6.05 -2.37 -13.74
N GLN A 116 5.37 -1.22 -13.73
CA GLN A 116 5.89 0.03 -14.30
C GLN A 116 5.31 1.28 -13.64
N GLY A 117 5.98 2.43 -13.78
CA GLY A 117 5.45 3.74 -13.38
C GLY A 117 5.86 4.23 -11.97
N ALA A 118 6.27 3.31 -11.09
CA ALA A 118 6.89 3.61 -9.81
C ALA A 118 8.29 3.00 -9.75
N SER A 119 9.28 3.80 -9.34
CA SER A 119 10.58 3.31 -8.93
C SER A 119 10.99 4.12 -7.71
N LEU A 120 11.26 3.43 -6.60
CA LEU A 120 11.92 4.04 -5.44
C LEU A 120 13.23 4.71 -5.85
N LEU A 121 14.02 4.09 -6.72
CA LEU A 121 15.36 4.55 -7.08
C LEU A 121 15.38 5.80 -7.96
N ASP A 122 14.31 6.06 -8.73
CA ASP A 122 14.20 7.28 -9.55
C ASP A 122 13.89 8.53 -8.72
N ARG A 123 13.42 8.36 -7.47
CA ARG A 123 13.05 9.47 -6.58
C ARG A 123 14.28 10.28 -6.19
N GLU A 124 14.09 11.60 -6.05
CA GLU A 124 15.18 12.53 -5.77
C GLU A 124 15.98 12.16 -4.51
N ALA A 125 15.29 11.78 -3.42
CA ALA A 125 15.92 11.36 -2.17
C ALA A 125 16.80 10.11 -2.35
N ALA A 126 16.26 9.08 -3.02
CA ALA A 126 16.97 7.85 -3.28
C ALA A 126 18.18 8.08 -4.18
N ARG A 127 18.03 8.81 -5.29
CA ARG A 127 19.15 9.14 -6.19
C ARG A 127 20.27 9.89 -5.47
N GLN A 128 19.92 10.86 -4.62
CA GLN A 128 20.91 11.61 -3.85
C GLN A 128 21.62 10.72 -2.81
N LEU A 129 20.88 9.82 -2.16
CA LEU A 129 21.44 8.87 -1.19
C LEU A 129 22.38 7.87 -1.83
N LEU A 130 21.96 7.22 -2.91
CA LEU A 130 22.79 6.27 -3.65
C LEU A 130 24.05 6.94 -4.22
N LYS A 131 23.93 8.19 -4.71
CA LYS A 131 25.09 8.96 -5.16
C LYS A 131 26.09 9.25 -4.03
N ARG A 132 25.61 9.49 -2.80
CA ARG A 132 26.48 9.73 -1.64
C ARG A 132 27.14 8.46 -1.11
N LEU A 133 26.45 7.33 -1.13
CA LEU A 133 27.03 6.04 -0.75
C LEU A 133 28.19 5.64 -1.67
N GLY A 134 28.07 5.94 -2.96
CA GLY A 134 29.08 5.57 -3.95
C GLY A 134 29.27 4.05 -4.07
N ALA A 135 30.37 3.63 -4.68
CA ALA A 135 30.82 2.24 -4.66
C ALA A 135 31.73 2.05 -3.44
N SER A 136 31.10 1.80 -2.28
CA SER A 136 31.80 1.56 -1.02
C SER A 136 31.81 0.06 -0.72
N ASP A 137 32.97 -0.49 -0.38
CA ASP A 137 33.12 -1.89 0.06
C ASP A 137 32.91 -2.04 1.58
N SER A 138 32.38 -1.00 2.24
CA SER A 138 32.03 -1.06 3.67
C SER A 138 30.98 -2.12 3.92
N ILE A 139 31.20 -2.97 4.93
CA ILE A 139 30.23 -3.97 5.39
C ILE A 139 29.20 -3.39 6.38
N ALA A 140 29.39 -2.16 6.84
CA ALA A 140 28.50 -1.48 7.79
C ALA A 140 27.33 -0.80 7.06
N VAL A 141 26.58 -1.58 6.27
CA VAL A 141 25.57 -1.08 5.33
C VAL A 141 24.51 -0.23 6.04
N ALA A 142 23.92 -0.75 7.11
CA ALA A 142 22.88 -0.04 7.85
C ALA A 142 23.38 1.30 8.43
N VAL A 143 24.60 1.30 8.97
CA VAL A 143 25.23 2.48 9.57
C VAL A 143 25.51 3.55 8.50
N ASP A 144 26.10 3.15 7.39
CA ASP A 144 26.46 4.07 6.31
C ASP A 144 25.24 4.67 5.63
N VAL A 145 24.19 3.87 5.39
CA VAL A 145 22.90 4.35 4.83
C VAL A 145 22.21 5.31 5.79
N ARG A 146 22.16 4.97 7.09
CA ARG A 146 21.57 5.84 8.11
C ARG A 146 22.32 7.16 8.21
N ARG A 147 23.66 7.14 8.22
CA ARG A 147 24.49 8.36 8.20
C ARG A 147 24.18 9.21 6.97
N ALA A 148 24.19 8.61 5.78
CA ALA A 148 23.91 9.31 4.53
C ALA A 148 22.50 9.93 4.49
N ALA A 149 21.51 9.26 5.08
CA ALA A 149 20.15 9.77 5.20
C ALA A 149 20.06 10.94 6.18
N VAL A 150 20.70 10.84 7.36
CA VAL A 150 20.77 11.93 8.35
C VAL A 150 21.48 13.16 7.78
N ASP A 151 22.55 12.96 7.00
CA ASP A 151 23.25 14.05 6.30
C ASP A 151 22.39 14.71 5.20
N GLN A 152 21.30 14.05 4.77
CA GLN A 152 20.28 14.64 3.91
C GLN A 152 19.14 15.28 4.70
N GLY A 153 19.24 15.35 6.02
CA GLY A 153 18.20 15.89 6.89
C GLY A 153 17.05 14.90 7.12
N TYR A 154 17.31 13.60 7.11
CA TYR A 154 16.37 12.62 7.66
C TYR A 154 16.20 12.85 9.17
N VAL A 155 14.96 12.78 9.65
CA VAL A 155 14.61 12.81 11.07
C VAL A 155 13.68 11.65 11.39
N VAL A 156 13.96 10.95 12.50
CA VAL A 156 13.19 9.77 12.94
C VAL A 156 11.72 10.12 13.18
N ASP A 157 11.47 11.25 13.84
CA ASP A 157 10.14 11.78 14.11
C ASP A 157 9.98 13.16 13.47
N PRO A 158 9.57 13.22 12.18
CA PRO A 158 9.37 14.49 11.52
C PRO A 158 8.21 15.28 12.16
N PRO A 159 8.26 16.63 12.14
CA PRO A 159 7.17 17.46 12.65
C PRO A 159 5.82 17.17 11.97
N ASP A 160 4.71 17.29 12.72
CA ASP A 160 3.34 17.07 12.20
C ASP A 160 2.96 17.96 11.00
N LYS A 161 3.66 19.08 10.78
CA LYS A 161 3.35 20.09 9.74
C LYS A 161 4.38 20.15 8.63
N LEU A 162 4.78 19.02 8.09
CA LEU A 162 5.56 18.98 6.85
C LEU A 162 4.69 19.18 5.61
N GLY A 163 5.25 19.85 4.61
CA GLY A 163 4.67 19.87 3.26
C GLY A 163 4.73 18.47 2.63
N GLU A 164 3.78 18.14 1.74
CA GLU A 164 3.65 16.80 1.13
C GLU A 164 4.97 16.32 0.50
N ARG A 165 5.68 17.21 -0.21
CA ARG A 165 6.99 16.88 -0.81
C ARG A 165 8.02 16.45 0.24
N GLU A 166 8.09 17.15 1.35
CA GLU A 166 9.06 16.85 2.41
C GLU A 166 8.66 15.58 3.18
N LEU A 167 7.36 15.38 3.42
CA LEU A 167 6.86 14.14 4.02
C LEU A 167 7.22 12.91 3.18
N VAL A 168 7.01 12.98 1.85
CA VAL A 168 7.41 11.91 0.92
C VAL A 168 8.93 11.69 0.96
N ARG A 169 9.72 12.76 0.98
CA ARG A 169 11.19 12.67 1.09
C ARG A 169 11.63 11.95 2.37
N GLN A 170 11.03 12.27 3.51
CA GLN A 170 11.31 11.61 4.80
C GLN A 170 10.91 10.12 4.76
N GLN A 171 9.79 9.79 4.13
CA GLN A 171 9.33 8.41 3.96
C GLN A 171 10.25 7.60 3.05
N ASP A 172 10.71 8.18 1.94
CA ASP A 172 11.65 7.53 1.03
C ASP A 172 12.98 7.21 1.74
N LEU A 173 13.51 8.16 2.53
CA LEU A 173 14.73 7.96 3.31
C LEU A 173 14.54 6.91 4.42
N ALA A 174 13.42 6.97 5.16
CA ALA A 174 13.09 5.96 6.16
C ALA A 174 13.05 4.56 5.56
N ARG A 175 12.47 4.42 4.36
CA ARG A 175 12.37 3.14 3.67
C ARG A 175 13.75 2.61 3.25
N LEU A 176 14.63 3.46 2.74
CA LEU A 176 16.00 3.05 2.39
C LEU A 176 16.79 2.59 3.63
N ILE A 177 16.61 3.26 4.77
CA ILE A 177 17.21 2.82 6.05
C ILE A 177 16.70 1.44 6.44
N GLN A 178 15.38 1.22 6.38
CA GLN A 178 14.80 -0.09 6.70
C GLN A 178 15.31 -1.20 5.78
N LEU A 179 15.43 -0.93 4.47
CA LEU A 179 15.99 -1.89 3.51
C LEU A 179 17.46 -2.20 3.82
N ALA A 180 18.24 -1.19 4.20
CA ALA A 180 19.63 -1.38 4.59
C ALA A 180 19.78 -2.21 5.87
N GLU A 181 18.92 -1.99 6.87
CA GLU A 181 18.88 -2.81 8.09
C GLU A 181 18.51 -4.27 7.81
N GLN A 182 17.63 -4.51 6.84
CA GLN A 182 17.27 -5.87 6.40
C GLN A 182 18.37 -6.55 5.59
N PHE A 183 19.21 -5.76 4.90
CA PHE A 183 20.35 -6.26 4.14
C PHE A 183 21.61 -6.46 4.99
N ASP A 184 21.71 -5.79 6.14
CA ASP A 184 22.92 -5.73 6.94
C ASP A 184 23.49 -7.12 7.26
N GLY A 185 24.82 -7.26 7.13
CA GLY A 185 25.52 -8.53 7.28
C GLY A 185 25.46 -9.49 6.08
N ARG A 186 24.75 -9.15 4.98
CA ARG A 186 24.70 -9.96 3.75
C ARG A 186 25.77 -9.60 2.72
N GLY A 187 26.51 -8.51 2.92
CA GLY A 187 27.52 -8.03 1.99
C GLY A 187 27.97 -6.61 2.29
N THR A 188 28.52 -5.97 1.27
CA THR A 188 29.00 -4.59 1.30
C THR A 188 27.92 -3.58 0.91
N VAL A 189 28.21 -2.29 1.06
CA VAL A 189 27.35 -1.20 0.53
C VAL A 189 27.21 -1.31 -0.99
N ALA A 190 28.25 -1.73 -1.71
CA ALA A 190 28.17 -1.99 -3.15
C ALA A 190 27.17 -3.11 -3.47
N ASP A 191 27.18 -4.21 -2.71
CA ASP A 191 26.23 -5.32 -2.86
C ASP A 191 24.80 -4.88 -2.55
N PHE A 192 24.60 -4.05 -1.52
CA PHE A 192 23.30 -3.47 -1.20
C PHE A 192 22.76 -2.60 -2.34
N VAL A 193 23.61 -1.75 -2.94
CA VAL A 193 23.21 -0.92 -4.08
C VAL A 193 22.87 -1.78 -5.30
N ALA A 194 23.55 -2.92 -5.50
CA ALA A 194 23.22 -3.88 -6.55
C ALA A 194 21.86 -4.55 -6.30
N ASP A 195 21.62 -5.04 -5.07
CA ASP A 195 20.33 -5.61 -4.64
C ASP A 195 19.18 -4.63 -4.85
N LEU A 196 19.35 -3.36 -4.45
CA LEU A 196 18.34 -2.34 -4.68
C LEU A 196 18.02 -2.16 -6.18
N ARG A 197 19.03 -2.17 -7.05
CA ARG A 197 18.83 -2.03 -8.51
C ARG A 197 18.14 -3.24 -9.11
N GLU A 198 18.36 -4.43 -8.57
CA GLU A 198 17.65 -5.63 -9.01
C GLU A 198 16.18 -5.59 -8.59
N ARG A 199 15.90 -5.17 -7.35
CA ARG A 199 14.53 -5.16 -6.78
C ARG A 199 13.68 -3.98 -7.24
N PHE A 200 14.28 -2.80 -7.37
CA PHE A 200 13.60 -1.51 -7.59
C PHE A 200 14.12 -0.75 -8.82
N GLY A 201 14.99 -1.36 -9.62
CA GLY A 201 15.49 -0.78 -10.87
C GLY A 201 14.38 -0.58 -11.90
N PRO A 202 14.67 0.17 -12.98
CA PRO A 202 13.72 0.36 -14.06
C PRO A 202 13.30 -1.01 -14.61
N PRO A 203 12.01 -1.33 -14.59
CA PRO A 203 11.52 -2.65 -14.97
C PRO A 203 11.80 -2.91 -16.46
N ALA A 204 12.21 -4.13 -16.77
CA ALA A 204 12.38 -4.58 -18.15
C ALA A 204 11.02 -5.06 -18.69
N GLY A 205 10.32 -4.20 -19.44
CA GLY A 205 9.11 -4.57 -20.19
C GLY A 205 7.83 -3.85 -19.76
N THR A 206 6.72 -4.20 -20.41
CA THR A 206 5.39 -3.71 -20.05
C THR A 206 4.79 -4.60 -18.97
N GLY A 207 4.22 -3.97 -17.93
CA GLY A 207 3.77 -4.66 -16.74
C GLY A 207 2.69 -3.89 -16.00
N VAL A 208 2.32 -4.37 -14.82
CA VAL A 208 1.30 -3.75 -13.97
C VAL A 208 1.67 -2.31 -13.66
N HIS A 209 0.74 -1.39 -13.93
CA HIS A 209 0.96 0.01 -13.63
C HIS A 209 0.86 0.27 -12.13
N LEU A 210 1.95 0.75 -11.54
CA LEU A 210 2.02 1.15 -10.15
C LEU A 210 2.21 2.66 -10.07
N LEU A 211 1.20 3.38 -9.59
CA LEU A 211 1.22 4.84 -9.56
C LEU A 211 0.29 5.39 -8.48
N THR A 212 0.33 6.72 -8.31
CA THR A 212 -0.59 7.40 -7.39
C THR A 212 -1.91 7.76 -8.07
N LEU A 213 -2.97 7.86 -7.29
CA LEU A 213 -4.29 8.34 -7.73
C LEU A 213 -4.23 9.64 -8.56
N HIS A 214 -3.34 10.57 -8.19
CA HIS A 214 -3.12 11.82 -8.93
C HIS A 214 -2.57 11.59 -10.34
N ARG A 215 -1.59 10.69 -10.48
CA ARG A 215 -0.96 10.34 -11.76
C ARG A 215 -1.89 9.52 -12.65
N ALA A 216 -2.93 8.91 -12.08
CA ALA A 216 -3.92 8.13 -12.82
C ALA A 216 -4.90 8.97 -13.63
N LYS A 217 -4.95 10.29 -13.38
CA LYS A 217 -5.91 11.18 -14.03
C LYS A 217 -5.71 11.21 -15.54
N GLY A 218 -6.77 10.87 -16.27
CA GLY A 218 -6.74 10.80 -17.75
C GLY A 218 -6.38 9.43 -18.30
N LEU A 219 -5.85 8.53 -17.46
CA LEU A 219 -5.56 7.15 -17.83
C LEU A 219 -6.77 6.23 -17.57
N GLU A 220 -6.68 5.00 -18.03
CA GLU A 220 -7.68 3.94 -17.88
C GLU A 220 -7.03 2.56 -18.08
N TRP A 221 -7.61 1.54 -17.44
CA TRP A 221 -7.13 0.15 -17.44
C TRP A 221 -8.33 -0.81 -17.35
N ASP A 222 -8.19 -2.04 -17.83
CA ASP A 222 -9.21 -3.07 -17.65
C ASP A 222 -9.43 -3.43 -16.17
N ALA A 223 -8.36 -3.50 -15.37
CA ALA A 223 -8.42 -3.77 -13.94
C ALA A 223 -7.73 -2.72 -13.09
N VAL A 224 -8.37 -2.29 -12.00
CA VAL A 224 -7.83 -1.33 -11.04
C VAL A 224 -7.93 -1.87 -9.61
N PHE A 225 -6.81 -1.79 -8.90
CA PHE A 225 -6.65 -2.11 -7.49
C PHE A 225 -6.45 -0.82 -6.70
N LEU A 226 -7.28 -0.61 -5.68
CA LEU A 226 -7.26 0.54 -4.78
C LEU A 226 -6.98 0.03 -3.35
N PRO A 227 -5.70 -0.17 -2.99
CA PRO A 227 -5.33 -0.64 -1.67
C PRO A 227 -5.34 0.47 -0.63
N ARG A 228 -5.34 0.07 0.65
CA ARG A 228 -5.27 0.96 1.81
C ARG A 228 -6.34 2.05 1.78
N VAL A 229 -7.58 1.69 1.48
CA VAL A 229 -8.74 2.61 1.60
C VAL A 229 -9.11 2.74 3.08
N GLU A 230 -8.24 3.46 3.79
CA GLU A 230 -8.19 3.54 5.25
C GLU A 230 -8.23 4.99 5.74
N GLU A 231 -8.71 5.20 6.96
CA GLU A 231 -8.61 6.51 7.62
C GLU A 231 -7.15 6.92 7.78
N LYS A 232 -6.85 8.18 7.43
CA LYS A 232 -5.52 8.80 7.43
C LYS A 232 -4.61 8.40 6.26
N GLU A 233 -4.98 7.40 5.47
CA GLU A 233 -4.36 7.11 4.17
C GLU A 233 -5.21 7.69 3.03
N LEU A 234 -6.47 7.27 2.91
CA LEU A 234 -7.44 7.81 1.95
C LEU A 234 -8.82 7.90 2.63
N PRO A 235 -9.17 9.05 3.24
CA PRO A 235 -8.53 10.35 3.10
C PRO A 235 -7.21 10.48 3.87
N ILE A 236 -6.25 11.21 3.30
CA ILE A 236 -4.97 11.49 3.96
C ILE A 236 -5.16 12.25 5.29
N ARG A 237 -4.30 12.02 6.30
CA ARG A 237 -4.37 12.60 7.66
C ARG A 237 -4.65 14.12 7.71
N GLN A 238 -4.13 14.87 6.75
CA GLN A 238 -4.27 16.34 6.67
C GLN A 238 -5.67 16.76 6.19
N ALA A 239 -6.37 15.92 5.42
CA ALA A 239 -7.68 16.22 4.83
C ALA A 239 -8.83 15.90 5.80
N ARG A 240 -8.98 16.72 6.84
CA ARG A 240 -9.92 16.43 7.94
C ARG A 240 -11.38 16.81 7.66
N THR A 241 -11.62 17.95 7.01
CA THR A 241 -12.98 18.51 6.85
C THR A 241 -13.15 19.29 5.53
N GLY A 242 -14.42 19.56 5.19
CA GLY A 242 -14.81 20.49 4.13
C GLY A 242 -14.21 20.18 2.76
N ALA A 243 -13.62 21.21 2.13
CA ALA A 243 -13.09 21.14 0.78
C ALA A 243 -11.95 20.12 0.62
N ALA A 244 -11.09 19.97 1.64
CA ALA A 244 -9.98 19.02 1.62
C ALA A 244 -10.48 17.57 1.60
N LEU A 245 -11.47 17.26 2.43
CA LEU A 245 -12.11 15.94 2.42
C LEU A 245 -12.86 15.68 1.10
N GLY A 246 -13.51 16.72 0.57
CA GLY A 246 -14.14 16.65 -0.75
C GLY A 246 -13.15 16.36 -1.89
N GLU A 247 -11.91 16.85 -1.79
CA GLU A 247 -10.87 16.53 -2.78
C GLU A 247 -10.43 15.08 -2.69
N GLU A 248 -10.21 14.54 -1.49
CA GLU A 248 -9.87 13.12 -1.32
C GLU A 248 -10.99 12.19 -1.81
N ARG A 249 -12.27 12.57 -1.60
CA ARG A 249 -13.41 11.85 -2.17
C ARG A 249 -13.41 11.88 -3.70
N ARG A 250 -13.07 13.03 -4.30
CA ARG A 250 -12.90 13.16 -5.76
C ARG A 250 -11.75 12.29 -6.27
N LEU A 251 -10.66 12.16 -5.51
CA LEU A 251 -9.56 11.26 -5.86
C LEU A 251 -10.02 9.81 -5.89
N LEU A 252 -10.75 9.35 -4.87
CA LEU A 252 -11.31 7.99 -4.85
C LEU A 252 -12.26 7.76 -6.03
N TYR A 253 -13.17 8.69 -6.30
CA TYR A 253 -14.08 8.61 -7.46
C TYR A 253 -13.31 8.54 -8.79
N VAL A 254 -12.25 9.34 -8.96
CA VAL A 254 -11.40 9.28 -10.14
C VAL A 254 -10.73 7.91 -10.24
N GLY A 255 -10.17 7.39 -9.14
CA GLY A 255 -9.57 6.06 -9.05
C GLY A 255 -10.51 4.95 -9.52
N LEU A 256 -11.72 4.89 -8.96
CA LEU A 256 -12.75 3.91 -9.34
C LEU A 256 -13.08 3.99 -10.85
N THR A 257 -13.25 5.21 -11.37
CA THR A 257 -13.59 5.44 -12.79
C THR A 257 -12.39 5.34 -13.75
N ARG A 258 -11.21 4.92 -13.27
CA ARG A 258 -10.11 4.50 -14.16
C ARG A 258 -10.32 3.08 -14.67
N ALA A 259 -11.06 2.24 -13.95
CA ALA A 259 -11.34 0.87 -14.36
C ALA A 259 -12.36 0.82 -15.49
N ARG A 260 -12.10 -0.01 -16.49
CA ARG A 260 -13.10 -0.41 -17.48
C ARG A 260 -13.98 -1.52 -16.94
N ARG A 261 -13.40 -2.56 -16.31
CA ARG A 261 -14.13 -3.80 -15.97
C ARG A 261 -13.98 -4.26 -14.53
N TRP A 262 -12.75 -4.37 -14.03
CA TRP A 262 -12.47 -4.93 -12.71
C TRP A 262 -12.06 -3.83 -11.72
N VAL A 263 -12.70 -3.83 -10.56
CA VAL A 263 -12.35 -2.93 -9.45
C VAL A 263 -12.20 -3.75 -8.19
N HIS A 264 -11.04 -3.61 -7.56
CA HIS A 264 -10.75 -4.15 -6.24
C HIS A 264 -10.46 -2.99 -5.29
N VAL A 265 -11.20 -2.89 -4.19
CA VAL A 265 -10.97 -1.92 -3.11
C VAL A 265 -10.63 -2.69 -1.86
N THR A 266 -9.46 -2.43 -1.29
CA THR A 266 -8.97 -3.20 -0.14
C THR A 266 -8.54 -2.30 1.02
N TRP A 267 -8.62 -2.84 2.23
CA TRP A 267 -8.12 -2.21 3.44
C TRP A 267 -7.71 -3.26 4.46
N SER A 268 -6.69 -2.97 5.26
CA SER A 268 -6.24 -3.80 6.39
C SER A 268 -6.21 -3.06 7.73
N GLY A 269 -6.26 -1.73 7.68
CA GLY A 269 -6.31 -0.85 8.84
C GLY A 269 -7.72 -0.36 9.21
N LYS A 270 -7.76 0.81 9.88
CA LYS A 270 -9.03 1.47 10.21
C LYS A 270 -9.76 1.83 8.89
N PRO A 271 -10.97 1.30 8.63
CA PRO A 271 -11.65 1.50 7.36
C PRO A 271 -11.88 2.98 7.09
N SER A 272 -11.66 3.42 5.85
CA SER A 272 -11.98 4.79 5.43
C SER A 272 -13.46 5.07 5.58
N ARG A 273 -13.81 6.28 6.03
CA ARG A 273 -15.19 6.77 6.00
C ARG A 273 -15.83 6.75 4.61
N PHE A 274 -15.05 6.68 3.53
CA PHE A 274 -15.58 6.57 2.18
C PHE A 274 -16.17 5.19 1.89
N LEU A 275 -15.81 4.14 2.64
CA LEU A 275 -16.38 2.80 2.50
C LEU A 275 -17.88 2.78 2.87
N ASP A 276 -18.26 3.52 3.91
CA ASP A 276 -19.68 3.72 4.27
C ASP A 276 -20.45 4.38 3.12
N GLU A 277 -19.83 5.37 2.44
CA GLU A 277 -20.41 6.03 1.28
C GLU A 277 -20.52 5.10 0.06
N LEU A 278 -19.62 4.12 -0.06
CA LEU A 278 -19.69 3.05 -1.07
C LEU A 278 -20.72 1.96 -0.71
N GLY A 279 -21.40 2.06 0.43
CA GLY A 279 -22.40 1.08 0.87
C GLY A 279 -21.80 -0.16 1.53
N VAL A 280 -20.54 -0.10 1.97
CA VAL A 280 -19.94 -1.11 2.83
C VAL A 280 -20.14 -0.64 4.27
N SER A 281 -20.93 -1.39 5.05
CA SER A 281 -20.88 -1.27 6.52
C SER A 281 -19.56 -1.89 6.99
N ALA A 282 -18.46 -1.19 6.75
CA ALA A 282 -17.13 -1.68 7.06
C ALA A 282 -16.98 -1.67 8.58
N ARG A 283 -17.23 -2.83 9.21
CA ARG A 283 -16.83 -3.04 10.60
C ARG A 283 -15.33 -2.79 10.66
N ALA A 284 -14.88 -1.96 11.59
CA ALA A 284 -13.46 -1.88 11.90
C ALA A 284 -12.96 -3.33 12.12
N PRO A 285 -11.80 -3.73 11.56
CA PRO A 285 -11.18 -4.99 11.94
C PRO A 285 -11.16 -5.01 13.45
N GLN A 286 -11.73 -6.06 14.05
CA GLN A 286 -11.67 -6.17 15.50
C GLN A 286 -10.21 -6.41 15.82
N VAL A 287 -9.52 -5.38 16.31
CA VAL A 287 -8.32 -5.59 17.12
C VAL A 287 -8.81 -6.43 18.28
N ARG A 288 -8.63 -7.76 18.20
CA ARG A 288 -9.03 -8.70 19.26
C ARG A 288 -8.51 -8.12 20.57
N ALA A 289 -9.39 -7.97 21.56
CA ALA A 289 -8.98 -7.50 22.87
C ALA A 289 -7.91 -8.49 23.41
N PRO A 290 -6.99 -8.07 24.30
CA PRO A 290 -5.97 -8.98 24.86
C PRO A 290 -6.55 -10.26 25.46
N GLU A 291 -7.81 -10.19 25.88
CA GLU A 291 -8.65 -11.23 26.47
C GLU A 291 -9.32 -12.16 25.44
N ASP A 292 -9.37 -11.77 24.16
CA ASP A 292 -9.86 -12.58 23.02
C ASP A 292 -8.72 -13.21 22.20
N MET A 293 -7.46 -13.05 22.63
CA MET A 293 -6.32 -13.58 21.89
C MET A 293 -6.16 -15.08 22.12
N PRO A 294 -5.74 -15.86 21.10
CA PRO A 294 -5.52 -17.29 21.27
C PRO A 294 -4.54 -17.58 22.41
N PRO A 295 -4.72 -18.69 23.15
CA PRO A 295 -3.76 -19.14 24.16
C PRO A 295 -2.32 -19.12 23.61
N GLY A 296 -1.38 -18.57 24.36
CA GLY A 296 0.03 -18.44 23.93
C GLY A 296 0.38 -17.12 23.25
N PHE A 297 -0.58 -16.31 22.79
CA PHE A 297 -0.28 -15.00 22.18
C PHE A 297 0.44 -14.05 23.15
N GLY A 298 0.01 -14.01 24.41
CA GLY A 298 0.65 -13.19 25.43
C GLY A 298 2.12 -13.58 25.66
N VAL A 299 2.40 -14.89 25.70
CA VAL A 299 3.75 -15.43 25.88
C VAL A 299 4.63 -15.08 24.68
N LEU A 300 4.12 -15.27 23.47
CA LEU A 300 4.81 -14.89 22.24
C LEU A 300 5.10 -13.38 22.17
N ARG A 301 4.17 -12.55 22.65
CA ARG A 301 4.35 -11.10 22.68
C ARG A 301 5.47 -10.69 23.64
N THR A 302 5.52 -11.30 24.84
CA THR A 302 6.59 -11.07 25.82
C THR A 302 7.94 -11.53 25.27
N TRP A 303 8.01 -12.75 24.77
CA TRP A 303 9.22 -13.29 24.12
C TRP A 303 9.73 -12.36 23.02
N ARG A 304 8.83 -11.88 22.14
CA ARG A 304 9.21 -10.98 21.06
C ARG A 304 9.78 -9.65 21.56
N LEU A 305 9.25 -9.09 22.64
CA LEU A 305 9.75 -7.85 23.22
C LEU A 305 11.17 -8.04 23.80
N GLU A 306 11.42 -9.15 24.47
CA GLU A 306 12.74 -9.49 25.00
C GLU A 306 13.75 -9.73 23.88
N ARG A 307 13.36 -10.50 22.86
CA ARG A 307 14.19 -10.77 21.69
C ARG A 307 14.51 -9.50 20.91
N ALA A 308 13.52 -8.64 20.67
CA ALA A 308 13.69 -7.37 19.97
C ALA A 308 14.66 -6.44 20.72
N LYS A 309 14.59 -6.42 22.06
CA LYS A 309 15.53 -5.67 22.89
C LYS A 309 16.95 -6.24 22.81
N ALA A 310 17.10 -7.56 22.83
CA ALA A 310 18.41 -8.22 22.71
C ALA A 310 19.05 -8.02 21.32
N ASP A 311 18.23 -7.99 20.28
CA ASP A 311 18.65 -7.78 18.89
C ASP A 311 18.75 -6.28 18.53
N GLU A 312 18.45 -5.36 19.47
CA GLU A 312 18.40 -3.90 19.25
C GLU A 312 17.52 -3.43 18.07
N VAL A 313 16.48 -4.20 17.76
CA VAL A 313 15.53 -3.91 16.66
C VAL A 313 14.12 -3.64 17.19
N PRO A 314 13.28 -2.89 16.46
CA PRO A 314 11.86 -2.75 16.80
C PRO A 314 11.13 -4.11 16.83
N PRO A 315 10.15 -4.34 17.73
CA PRO A 315 9.50 -5.64 17.89
C PRO A 315 8.87 -6.22 16.62
N TYR A 316 8.34 -5.38 15.73
CA TYR A 316 7.74 -5.84 14.48
C TYR A 316 8.76 -6.47 13.51
N VAL A 317 10.06 -6.17 13.67
CA VAL A 317 11.15 -6.76 12.87
C VAL A 317 11.33 -8.25 13.19
N VAL A 318 11.17 -8.64 14.46
CA VAL A 318 11.21 -10.04 14.90
C VAL A 318 10.01 -10.79 14.33
N LEU A 319 8.79 -10.44 14.73
CA LEU A 319 7.54 -10.97 14.18
C LEU A 319 6.40 -9.94 14.28
N HIS A 320 5.54 -9.84 13.27
CA HIS A 320 4.36 -8.97 13.34
C HIS A 320 3.32 -9.49 14.35
N ASN A 321 2.47 -8.61 14.88
CA ASN A 321 1.38 -9.03 15.78
C ASN A 321 0.43 -10.04 15.11
N SER A 322 0.14 -9.89 13.82
CA SER A 322 -0.65 -10.85 13.06
C SER A 322 0.01 -12.21 13.01
N THR A 323 1.32 -12.26 12.72
CA THR A 323 2.09 -13.51 12.73
C THR A 323 2.10 -14.16 14.12
N LEU A 324 2.25 -13.39 15.21
CA LEU A 324 2.15 -13.93 16.56
C LEU A 324 0.76 -14.50 16.87
N ALA A 325 -0.31 -13.85 16.40
CA ALA A 325 -1.68 -14.32 16.56
C ALA A 325 -1.91 -15.64 15.82
N GLU A 326 -1.42 -15.72 14.58
CA GLU A 326 -1.52 -16.91 13.75
C GLU A 326 -0.72 -18.10 14.32
N ILE A 327 0.48 -17.84 14.86
CA ILE A 327 1.27 -18.85 15.56
C ILE A 327 0.53 -19.35 16.81
N ALA A 328 -0.05 -18.43 17.59
CA ALA A 328 -0.81 -18.78 18.79
C ALA A 328 -2.09 -19.57 18.48
N GLU A 329 -2.74 -19.29 17.34
CA GLU A 329 -3.94 -19.99 16.90
C GLU A 329 -3.63 -21.39 16.38
N ARG A 330 -2.54 -21.55 15.61
CA ARG A 330 -2.16 -22.84 15.02
C ARG A 330 -1.40 -23.77 15.96
N GLN A 331 -0.78 -23.25 17.03
CA GLN A 331 -0.01 -24.02 18.00
C GLN A 331 1.01 -25.00 17.35
N PRO A 332 1.90 -24.52 16.46
CA PRO A 332 2.86 -25.39 15.78
C PRO A 332 3.79 -26.05 16.79
N ARG A 333 4.06 -27.34 16.60
CA ARG A 333 4.95 -28.16 17.44
C ARG A 333 6.27 -28.49 16.76
N THR A 334 6.37 -28.21 15.46
CA THR A 334 7.57 -28.47 14.67
C THR A 334 7.96 -27.25 13.83
N LEU A 335 9.24 -27.15 13.45
CA LEU A 335 9.71 -26.10 12.55
C LEU A 335 9.00 -26.16 11.19
N ALA A 336 8.64 -27.35 10.71
CA ALA A 336 7.92 -27.53 9.45
C ALA A 336 6.48 -26.98 9.51
N GLU A 337 5.81 -27.09 10.66
CA GLU A 337 4.49 -26.49 10.88
C GLU A 337 4.60 -24.97 11.03
N LEU A 338 5.62 -24.50 11.76
CA LEU A 338 5.88 -23.08 11.93
C LEU A 338 6.22 -22.38 10.60
N ALA A 339 6.93 -23.08 9.70
CA ALA A 339 7.24 -22.60 8.35
C ALA A 339 5.99 -22.37 7.47
N ARG A 340 4.87 -23.03 7.80
CA ARG A 340 3.59 -22.88 7.07
C ARG A 340 2.76 -21.71 7.58
N VAL A 341 3.24 -20.99 8.60
CA VAL A 341 2.55 -19.84 9.18
C VAL A 341 2.86 -18.58 8.36
N PRO A 342 1.86 -17.88 7.82
CA PRO A 342 2.04 -16.61 7.10
C PRO A 342 2.87 -15.60 7.90
N GLY A 343 3.89 -15.02 7.26
CA GLY A 343 4.82 -14.08 7.89
C GLY A 343 6.04 -14.71 8.59
N VAL A 344 6.15 -16.05 8.62
CA VAL A 344 7.36 -16.77 9.06
C VAL A 344 8.14 -17.28 7.83
N GLY A 345 8.93 -16.38 7.24
CA GLY A 345 9.84 -16.74 6.14
C GLY A 345 11.06 -17.56 6.60
N PRO A 346 11.82 -18.16 5.66
CA PRO A 346 12.96 -19.03 5.97
C PRO A 346 13.99 -18.42 6.92
N ALA A 347 14.33 -17.14 6.73
CA ALA A 347 15.28 -16.42 7.59
C ALA A 347 14.77 -16.25 9.03
N LYS A 348 13.46 -15.98 9.20
CA LYS A 348 12.84 -15.87 10.53
C LYS A 348 12.69 -17.23 11.19
N LEU A 349 12.41 -18.26 10.41
CA LEU A 349 12.34 -19.63 10.88
C LEU A 349 13.69 -20.11 11.40
N GLU A 350 14.76 -19.83 10.65
CA GLU A 350 16.14 -20.16 11.04
C GLU A 350 16.55 -19.40 12.31
N ARG A 351 16.29 -18.08 12.34
CA ARG A 351 16.75 -17.20 13.42
C ARG A 351 15.93 -17.30 14.70
N TYR A 352 14.63 -17.53 14.61
CA TYR A 352 13.70 -17.45 15.74
C TYR A 352 12.86 -18.71 15.97
N GLY A 353 12.86 -19.67 15.03
CA GLY A 353 11.92 -20.78 15.05
C GLY A 353 12.02 -21.67 16.30
N ALA A 354 13.24 -21.97 16.76
CA ALA A 354 13.44 -22.77 17.98
C ALA A 354 12.89 -22.06 19.22
N ASP A 355 13.13 -20.77 19.36
CA ASP A 355 12.67 -19.99 20.51
C ASP A 355 11.14 -19.82 20.53
N VAL A 356 10.54 -19.62 19.35
CA VAL A 356 9.08 -19.52 19.20
C VAL A 356 8.40 -20.81 19.65
N LEU A 357 8.92 -21.97 19.24
CA LEU A 357 8.39 -23.27 19.66
C LEU A 357 8.57 -23.49 21.17
N ALA A 358 9.71 -23.07 21.74
CA ALA A 358 9.95 -23.14 23.18
C ALA A 358 8.99 -22.23 23.98
N ALA A 359 8.73 -21.02 23.47
CA ALA A 359 7.78 -20.09 24.07
C ALA A 359 6.35 -20.65 24.09
N LEU A 360 5.92 -21.33 23.02
CA LEU A 360 4.62 -22.00 22.97
C LEU A 360 4.52 -23.19 23.92
N ALA A 361 5.58 -24.00 24.03
CA ALA A 361 5.61 -25.17 24.89
C ALA A 361 5.45 -24.83 26.39
N THR A 362 5.77 -23.59 26.79
CA THR A 362 5.60 -23.11 28.17
C THR A 362 4.13 -22.80 28.52
N THR A 363 3.22 -22.84 27.53
CA THR A 363 1.78 -22.54 27.70
C THR A 363 0.90 -23.81 27.73
N GLY A 364 1.50 -25.00 27.57
CA GLY A 364 0.80 -26.29 27.43
C GLY A 364 0.63 -27.08 28.73
#